data_AF-A0A7H8HI90-F1
#
_entry.id   AF-A0A7H8HI90-F1
#
_cell.length_a   1.000
_cell.length_b   1.000
_cell.length_c   1.000
_cell.angle_alpha   90.00
_cell.angle_beta   90.00
_cell.angle_gamma   90.00
#
_symmetry.space_group_name_H-M   'P 1'
#
loop_
_entity.id
_entity.type
_entity.pdbx_description
1 polymer ?
#
loop_
_entity_poly.entity_id
_entity_poly.type
_entity_poly.pdbx_seq_one_letter_code
_entity_poly.pdbx_strand_id
1 'polypeptide(L)'
;MPKRDVRDLPPAARARIERFEASGPKTSLLSVPGAVGAEAAGFTPVGEVMGCVVQQVGWTALGQWATDQVWLLADTLREGYATALGRLTEEASALGADGVLDIRFTTTSLDGTAQELVAMGTAVRAETAQRPGRLFTTDLPGQDVGKLMQAGWVPVRVAVGVAARGRIDNTMQLQTGFWAGNLEVDTPTRVVNQVRAAARAEFARAIRDCGADGGIVSDLRLRTWPVQEVAVYAIASVIGTAIARFHDGPAAPTGALKILPLNRS
;
A
#
# COMPACT_ATOMS: atom_id res chain seq x y z
N MET A 1 -8.88 -14.66 13.98
CA MET A 1 -7.89 -14.33 15.02
C MET A 1 -8.64 -13.78 16.22
N PRO A 2 -8.30 -14.17 17.47
CA PRO A 2 -8.88 -13.54 18.65
C PRO A 2 -8.55 -12.05 18.64
N LYS A 3 -9.51 -11.21 19.02
CA LYS A 3 -9.34 -9.76 19.15
C LYS A 3 -8.35 -9.52 20.29
N ARG A 4 -7.11 -9.12 19.97
CA ARG A 4 -6.12 -8.72 20.99
C ARG A 4 -6.69 -7.56 21.81
N ASP A 5 -6.43 -7.58 23.12
CA ASP A 5 -6.86 -6.50 24.01
C ASP A 5 -6.08 -5.22 23.64
N VAL A 6 -6.66 -4.04 23.84
CA VAL A 6 -5.97 -2.74 23.68
C VAL A 6 -4.67 -2.71 24.49
N ARG A 7 -4.61 -3.48 25.59
CA ARG A 7 -3.40 -3.68 26.42
C ARG A 7 -2.24 -4.37 25.68
N ASP A 8 -2.50 -5.11 24.61
CA ASP A 8 -1.49 -5.80 23.80
C ASP A 8 -0.91 -4.91 22.69
N LEU A 9 -1.43 -3.69 22.51
CA LEU A 9 -0.92 -2.73 21.53
C LEU A 9 0.35 -2.03 22.02
N PRO A 10 1.24 -1.61 21.10
CA PRO A 10 2.38 -0.78 21.46
C PRO A 10 1.96 0.48 22.24
N PRO A 11 2.74 0.95 23.24
CA PRO A 11 2.36 2.10 24.07
C PRO A 11 1.99 3.36 23.29
N ALA A 12 2.70 3.64 22.19
CA ALA A 12 2.41 4.78 21.32
C ALA A 12 1.06 4.66 20.59
N ALA A 13 0.65 3.44 20.22
CA ALA A 13 -0.67 3.18 19.65
C ALA A 13 -1.78 3.37 20.70
N ARG A 14 -1.54 2.91 21.93
CA ARG A 14 -2.48 3.15 23.04
C ARG A 14 -2.65 4.65 23.34
N ALA A 15 -1.56 5.42 23.36
CA ALA A 15 -1.60 6.87 23.56
C ALA A 15 -2.30 7.62 22.41
N ARG A 16 -2.33 7.08 21.18
CA ARG A 16 -3.19 7.60 20.10
C ARG A 16 -4.66 7.32 20.39
N ILE A 17 -4.99 6.10 20.80
CA ILE A 17 -6.37 5.72 21.15
C ILE A 17 -6.92 6.59 22.29
N GLU A 18 -6.15 6.81 23.35
CA GLU A 18 -6.52 7.67 24.49
C GLU A 18 -6.83 9.12 24.05
N ARG A 19 -6.13 9.64 23.03
CA ARG A 19 -6.41 10.99 22.48
C ARG A 19 -7.72 11.08 21.70
N PHE A 20 -8.26 9.95 21.25
CA PHE A 20 -9.54 9.89 20.53
C PHE A 20 -10.74 9.59 21.45
N GLU A 21 -10.56 9.63 22.77
CA GLU A 21 -11.67 9.67 23.72
C GLU A 21 -12.59 10.88 23.48
N ALA A 22 -13.83 10.81 23.96
CA ALA A 22 -14.91 11.74 23.60
C ALA A 22 -14.59 13.23 23.83
N SER A 23 -13.66 13.56 24.73
CA SER A 23 -13.22 14.91 25.06
C SER A 23 -11.90 15.34 24.39
N GLY A 24 -11.24 14.44 23.67
CA GLY A 24 -9.93 14.69 23.07
C GLY A 24 -9.99 15.33 21.68
N PRO A 25 -8.91 16.01 21.24
CA PRO A 25 -8.81 16.56 19.89
C PRO A 25 -8.76 15.43 18.86
N LYS A 26 -9.69 15.47 17.90
CA LYS A 26 -9.74 14.50 16.80
C LYS A 26 -8.85 14.98 15.65
N THR A 27 -7.85 14.18 15.29
CA THR A 27 -6.97 14.45 14.14
C THR A 27 -7.15 13.43 13.03
N SER A 28 -6.70 13.77 11.83
CA SER A 28 -6.74 12.91 10.66
C SER A 28 -5.57 13.24 9.74
N LEU A 29 -5.08 12.23 9.04
CA LEU A 29 -4.05 12.39 8.00
C LEU A 29 -4.62 12.79 6.63
N LEU A 30 -5.95 12.92 6.52
CA LEU A 30 -6.62 13.32 5.29
C LEU A 30 -6.34 14.79 4.97
N SER A 31 -6.04 15.06 3.70
CA SER A 31 -6.11 16.42 3.18
C SER A 31 -7.55 16.95 3.23
N VAL A 32 -7.72 18.28 3.10
CA VAL A 32 -9.05 18.91 3.04
C VAL A 32 -9.99 18.24 2.00
N PRO A 33 -9.60 18.04 0.72
CA PRO A 33 -10.48 17.32 -0.22
C PRO A 33 -10.70 15.86 0.20
N GLY A 34 -9.72 15.23 0.85
CA GLY A 34 -9.83 13.87 1.39
C GLY A 34 -10.90 13.75 2.46
N ALA A 35 -10.91 14.67 3.41
CA ALA A 35 -11.91 14.69 4.49
C ALA A 35 -13.33 14.88 3.94
N VAL A 36 -13.52 15.89 3.06
CA VAL A 36 -14.83 16.16 2.44
C VAL A 36 -15.28 14.99 1.55
N GLY A 37 -14.35 14.38 0.82
CA GLY A 37 -14.63 13.21 -0.02
C GLY A 37 -15.03 11.98 0.77
N ALA A 38 -14.37 11.72 1.91
CA ALA A 38 -14.71 10.64 2.82
C ALA A 38 -16.10 10.87 3.45
N GLU A 39 -16.39 12.08 3.90
CA GLU A 39 -17.71 12.44 4.44
C GLU A 39 -18.81 12.27 3.39
N ALA A 40 -18.59 12.74 2.16
CA ALA A 40 -19.53 12.55 1.05
C ALA A 40 -19.74 11.07 0.67
N ALA A 41 -18.80 10.20 1.05
CA ALA A 41 -18.90 8.75 0.89
C ALA A 41 -19.56 8.05 2.10
N GLY A 42 -19.96 8.79 3.14
CA GLY A 42 -20.52 8.26 4.38
C GLY A 42 -19.47 7.70 5.34
N PHE A 43 -18.26 8.27 5.35
CA PHE A 43 -17.19 7.88 6.27
C PHE A 43 -16.81 9.03 7.21
N THR A 44 -16.96 8.79 8.51
CA THR A 44 -16.49 9.70 9.56
C THR A 44 -15.09 9.29 10.03
N PRO A 45 -14.07 10.18 9.99
CA PRO A 45 -12.78 9.91 10.60
C PRO A 45 -12.89 9.63 12.10
N VAL A 46 -12.26 8.55 12.56
CA VAL A 46 -12.18 8.16 13.98
C VAL A 46 -10.76 8.17 14.54
N GLY A 47 -9.75 8.30 13.67
CA GLY A 47 -8.42 8.74 14.09
C GLY A 47 -7.29 8.30 13.16
N GLU A 48 -6.07 8.62 13.56
CA GLU A 48 -4.86 8.25 12.83
C GLU A 48 -4.35 6.89 13.31
N VAL A 49 -3.96 6.04 12.36
CA VAL A 49 -3.44 4.70 12.64
C VAL A 49 -2.13 4.46 11.93
N MET A 50 -1.29 3.64 12.54
CA MET A 50 0.06 3.37 12.05
C MET A 50 0.45 1.92 12.31
N GLY A 51 1.07 1.31 11.31
CA GLY A 51 1.85 0.09 11.47
C GLY A 51 3.29 0.33 11.06
N CYS A 52 4.23 -0.14 11.87
CA CYS A 52 5.66 -0.06 11.57
C CYS A 52 6.29 -1.43 11.77
N VAL A 53 7.26 -1.76 10.95
CA VAL A 53 8.19 -2.86 11.17
C VAL A 53 9.59 -2.42 10.76
N VAL A 54 10.58 -2.79 11.58
CA VAL A 54 11.99 -2.70 11.23
C VAL A 54 12.47 -4.12 11.01
N GLN A 55 13.01 -4.39 9.83
CA GLN A 55 13.51 -5.71 9.46
C GLN A 55 14.98 -5.62 9.09
N GLN A 56 15.76 -6.58 9.58
CA GLN A 56 17.11 -6.80 9.09
C GLN A 56 17.00 -7.56 7.77
N VAL A 57 17.49 -6.96 6.69
CA VAL A 57 17.74 -7.64 5.43
C VAL A 57 18.93 -8.56 5.67
N GLY A 58 18.64 -9.86 5.82
CA GLY A 58 19.62 -10.87 6.23
C GLY A 58 20.85 -10.89 5.31
N TRP A 59 22.03 -11.03 5.91
CA TRP A 59 23.27 -11.38 5.21
C TRP A 59 23.21 -12.86 4.81
N THR A 60 23.19 -13.18 3.53
CA THR A 60 23.38 -14.56 3.07
C THR A 60 24.87 -14.88 3.15
N ALA A 61 25.22 -15.95 3.87
CA ALA A 61 26.59 -16.39 4.09
C ALA A 61 27.44 -16.47 2.79
N LEU A 62 28.75 -16.27 2.95
CA LEU A 62 29.77 -16.46 1.91
C LEU A 62 29.52 -17.79 1.16
N GLY A 63 29.15 -17.73 -0.12
CA GLY A 63 28.98 -18.90 -0.99
C GLY A 63 27.67 -18.99 -1.77
N GLN A 64 26.65 -18.18 -1.46
CA GLN A 64 25.44 -18.09 -2.30
C GLN A 64 25.59 -17.07 -3.43
N TRP A 65 25.05 -17.40 -4.60
CA TRP A 65 25.10 -16.54 -5.79
C TRP A 65 24.19 -15.34 -5.59
N ALA A 66 24.54 -14.18 -6.16
CA ALA A 66 23.78 -12.94 -5.97
C ALA A 66 22.30 -13.01 -6.41
N THR A 67 21.89 -14.06 -7.14
CA THR A 67 20.49 -14.42 -7.40
C THR A 67 19.70 -14.79 -6.15
N ASP A 68 20.28 -15.47 -5.17
CA ASP A 68 19.55 -15.89 -3.97
C ASP A 68 19.23 -14.70 -3.05
N GLN A 69 20.10 -13.69 -3.05
CA GLN A 69 19.94 -12.44 -2.29
C GLN A 69 18.73 -11.62 -2.75
N VAL A 70 18.48 -11.57 -4.06
CA VAL A 70 17.37 -10.76 -4.60
C VAL A 70 16.01 -11.34 -4.22
N TRP A 71 15.92 -12.67 -4.09
CA TRP A 71 14.71 -13.36 -3.64
C TRP A 71 14.41 -13.09 -2.18
N LEU A 72 15.43 -13.19 -1.31
CA LEU A 72 15.31 -12.87 0.10
C LEU A 72 14.81 -11.43 0.31
N LEU A 73 15.34 -10.47 -0.45
CA LEU A 73 14.89 -9.09 -0.38
C LEU A 73 13.41 -8.94 -0.76
N ALA A 74 12.94 -9.66 -1.79
CA ALA A 74 11.53 -9.65 -2.14
C ALA A 74 10.66 -10.24 -1.03
N ASP A 75 11.07 -11.35 -0.42
CA ASP A 75 10.35 -11.95 0.70
C ASP A 75 10.31 -11.04 1.92
N THR A 76 11.43 -10.41 2.28
CA THR A 76 11.49 -9.44 3.37
C THR A 76 10.53 -8.27 3.11
N LEU A 77 10.50 -7.72 1.89
CA LEU A 77 9.56 -6.64 1.56
C LEU A 77 8.10 -7.09 1.64
N ARG A 78 7.75 -8.29 1.14
CA ARG A 78 6.39 -8.83 1.25
C ARG A 78 5.96 -8.94 2.71
N GLU A 79 6.81 -9.54 3.53
CA GLU A 79 6.56 -9.70 4.96
C GLU A 79 6.47 -8.33 5.66
N GLY A 80 7.30 -7.37 5.26
CA GLY A 80 7.28 -6.01 5.77
C GLY A 80 5.94 -5.31 5.52
N TYR A 81 5.48 -5.30 4.26
CA TYR A 81 4.17 -4.75 3.91
C TYR A 81 3.04 -5.45 4.66
N ALA A 82 3.04 -6.78 4.70
CA ALA A 82 2.01 -7.56 5.39
C ALA A 82 1.99 -7.26 6.90
N THR A 83 3.15 -7.15 7.53
CA THR A 83 3.28 -6.86 8.97
C THR A 83 2.85 -5.44 9.31
N ALA A 84 3.29 -4.44 8.53
CA ALA A 84 2.90 -3.05 8.74
C ALA A 84 1.38 -2.88 8.51
N LEU A 85 0.81 -3.46 7.46
CA LEU A 85 -0.64 -3.46 7.25
C LEU A 85 -1.36 -4.17 8.41
N GLY A 86 -0.89 -5.34 8.83
CA GLY A 86 -1.46 -6.08 9.97
C GLY A 86 -1.57 -5.20 11.22
N ARG A 87 -0.47 -4.58 11.63
CA ARG A 87 -0.42 -3.68 12.80
C ARG A 87 -1.30 -2.45 12.67
N LEU A 88 -1.32 -1.81 11.49
CA LEU A 88 -2.22 -0.69 11.19
C LEU A 88 -3.69 -1.10 11.33
N THR A 89 -4.06 -2.28 10.84
CA THR A 89 -5.44 -2.78 10.91
C THR A 89 -5.84 -3.25 12.31
N GLU A 90 -4.90 -3.76 13.10
CA GLU A 90 -5.11 -4.06 14.53
C GLU A 90 -5.42 -2.78 15.31
N GLU A 91 -4.65 -1.72 15.09
CA GLU A 91 -4.90 -0.42 15.73
C GLU A 91 -6.24 0.19 15.30
N ALA A 92 -6.56 0.17 14.00
CA ALA A 92 -7.86 0.63 13.51
C ALA A 92 -9.04 -0.15 14.10
N SER A 93 -8.88 -1.47 14.27
CA SER A 93 -9.89 -2.31 14.92
C SER A 93 -10.11 -1.94 16.39
N ALA A 94 -9.05 -1.54 17.08
CA ALA A 94 -9.11 -1.09 18.47
C ALA A 94 -9.84 0.26 18.62
N LEU A 95 -9.74 1.14 17.63
CA LEU A 95 -10.56 2.36 17.49
C LEU A 95 -12.01 2.08 17.07
N GLY A 96 -12.35 0.81 16.83
CA GLY A 96 -13.66 0.38 16.34
C GLY A 96 -13.95 0.88 14.93
N ALA A 97 -12.94 1.10 14.10
CA ALA A 97 -13.09 1.55 12.72
C ALA A 97 -13.68 0.45 11.82
N ASP A 98 -14.32 0.87 10.72
CA ASP A 98 -14.81 -0.02 9.66
C ASP A 98 -13.84 -0.08 8.47
N GLY A 99 -12.88 0.86 8.40
CA GLY A 99 -11.81 0.83 7.42
C GLY A 99 -10.73 1.86 7.67
N VAL A 100 -9.74 1.89 6.79
CA VAL A 100 -8.65 2.87 6.80
C VAL A 100 -8.47 3.46 5.41
N LEU A 101 -8.51 4.79 5.32
CA LEU A 101 -8.33 5.59 4.11
C LEU A 101 -6.94 6.20 4.00
N ASP A 102 -6.54 6.54 2.77
CA ASP A 102 -5.32 7.28 2.46
C ASP A 102 -4.08 6.65 3.11
N ILE A 103 -3.97 5.31 3.00
CA ILE A 103 -2.81 4.58 3.51
C ILE A 103 -1.59 4.95 2.67
N ARG A 104 -0.59 5.54 3.32
CA ARG A 104 0.71 5.85 2.73
C ARG A 104 1.78 4.95 3.29
N PHE A 105 2.63 4.45 2.40
CA PHE A 105 3.80 3.65 2.76
C PHE A 105 5.07 4.47 2.64
N THR A 106 5.88 4.44 3.69
CA THR A 106 7.27 4.90 3.64
C THR A 106 8.19 3.71 3.89
N THR A 107 9.35 3.76 3.24
CA THR A 107 10.36 2.73 3.39
C THR A 107 11.71 3.42 3.49
N THR A 108 12.35 3.29 4.65
CA THR A 108 13.56 4.03 5.02
C THR A 108 14.67 3.03 5.32
N SER A 109 15.85 3.22 4.73
CA SER A 109 17.04 2.46 5.15
C SER A 109 17.54 3.07 6.47
N LEU A 110 17.64 2.28 7.53
CA LEU A 110 18.21 2.72 8.81
C LEU A 110 19.73 2.59 8.78
N ASP A 111 20.21 1.46 8.29
CA ASP A 111 21.60 1.20 7.93
C ASP A 111 21.63 0.33 6.65
N GLY A 112 22.80 -0.04 6.16
CA GLY A 112 22.93 -0.88 4.96
C GLY A 112 22.33 -2.29 5.07
N THR A 113 21.83 -2.66 6.25
CA THR A 113 21.32 -3.99 6.59
C THR A 113 19.92 -3.97 7.22
N ALA A 114 19.39 -2.82 7.59
CA ALA A 114 18.10 -2.66 8.25
C ALA A 114 17.21 -1.67 7.51
N GLN A 115 15.95 -2.04 7.34
CA GLN A 115 14.94 -1.25 6.67
C GLN A 115 13.71 -1.08 7.56
N GLU A 116 13.27 0.16 7.73
CA GLU A 116 11.99 0.51 8.33
C GLU A 116 10.93 0.59 7.23
N LEU A 117 9.79 -0.08 7.46
CA LEU A 117 8.60 0.06 6.64
C LEU A 117 7.44 0.53 7.53
N VAL A 118 6.87 1.67 7.16
CA VAL A 118 5.75 2.28 7.87
C VAL A 118 4.54 2.38 6.95
N ALA A 119 3.38 2.00 7.45
CA ALA A 119 2.07 2.28 6.87
C ALA A 119 1.33 3.24 7.80
N MET A 120 0.80 4.34 7.27
CA MET A 120 0.01 5.32 8.03
C MET A 120 -1.25 5.68 7.26
N GLY A 121 -2.39 5.83 7.95
CA GLY A 121 -3.65 6.22 7.33
C GLY A 121 -4.64 6.80 8.33
N THR A 122 -5.84 7.13 7.85
CA THR A 122 -6.95 7.58 8.69
C THR A 122 -7.96 6.46 8.85
N ALA A 123 -8.14 5.98 10.07
CA ALA A 123 -9.22 5.08 10.43
C ALA A 123 -10.57 5.81 10.33
N VAL A 124 -11.55 5.16 9.71
CA VAL A 124 -12.89 5.72 9.49
C VAL A 124 -13.97 4.77 9.95
N ARG A 125 -15.11 5.35 10.33
CA ARG A 125 -16.35 4.65 10.62
C ARG A 125 -17.35 4.92 9.50
N ALA A 126 -17.98 3.88 8.99
CA ALA A 126 -19.06 4.03 8.02
C ALA A 126 -20.35 4.45 8.73
N GLU A 127 -21.07 5.39 8.13
CA GLU A 127 -22.38 5.90 8.55
C GLU A 127 -23.49 4.94 8.15
N THR A 128 -23.37 3.69 8.59
CA THR A 128 -24.33 2.62 8.35
C THR A 128 -24.52 1.77 9.59
N ALA A 129 -25.70 1.16 9.71
CA ALA A 129 -25.97 0.15 10.74
C ALA A 129 -25.24 -1.17 10.46
N GLN A 130 -24.87 -1.44 9.20
CA GLN A 130 -24.17 -2.66 8.81
C GLN A 130 -22.66 -2.51 9.01
N ARG A 131 -22.11 -3.28 9.95
CA ARG A 131 -20.66 -3.33 10.18
C ARG A 131 -20.04 -4.43 9.32
N PRO A 132 -18.95 -4.17 8.59
CA PRO A 132 -18.28 -5.21 7.82
C PRO A 132 -17.61 -6.21 8.77
N GLY A 133 -17.63 -7.50 8.43
CA GLY A 133 -16.98 -8.55 9.24
C GLY A 133 -15.44 -8.45 9.26
N ARG A 134 -14.87 -7.68 8.34
CA ARG A 134 -13.46 -7.28 8.27
C ARG A 134 -13.40 -5.83 7.83
N LEU A 135 -12.51 -5.05 8.43
CA LEU A 135 -12.26 -3.68 8.00
C LEU A 135 -11.72 -3.65 6.56
N PHE A 136 -12.12 -2.65 5.80
CA PHE A 136 -11.54 -2.39 4.48
C PHE A 136 -10.28 -1.53 4.60
N THR A 137 -9.36 -1.64 3.64
CA THR A 137 -8.18 -0.77 3.56
C THR A 137 -8.02 -0.22 2.16
N THR A 138 -7.58 1.04 2.06
CA THR A 138 -7.32 1.69 0.78
C THR A 138 -6.20 2.72 0.90
N ASP A 139 -5.35 2.76 -0.12
CA ASP A 139 -4.36 3.83 -0.32
C ASP A 139 -4.95 5.02 -1.06
N LEU A 140 -6.20 4.92 -1.53
CA LEU A 140 -6.87 6.01 -2.22
C LEU A 140 -7.19 7.15 -1.22
N PRO A 141 -6.96 8.41 -1.64
CA PRO A 141 -7.44 9.57 -0.91
C PRO A 141 -8.97 9.57 -0.78
N GLY A 142 -9.50 10.20 0.27
CA GLY A 142 -10.95 10.22 0.52
C GLY A 142 -11.78 10.82 -0.62
N GLN A 143 -11.28 11.83 -1.34
CA GLN A 143 -11.97 12.37 -2.54
C GLN A 143 -12.10 11.36 -3.67
N ASP A 144 -11.17 10.42 -3.78
CA ASP A 144 -11.21 9.40 -4.83
C ASP A 144 -12.08 8.23 -4.37
N VAL A 145 -12.10 7.92 -3.07
CA VAL A 145 -13.07 6.98 -2.50
C VAL A 145 -14.51 7.47 -2.69
N GLY A 146 -14.78 8.75 -2.47
CA GLY A 146 -16.10 9.34 -2.75
C GLY A 146 -16.54 9.17 -4.20
N LYS A 147 -15.64 9.45 -5.16
CA LYS A 147 -15.93 9.23 -6.60
C LYS A 147 -16.10 7.75 -6.92
N LEU A 148 -15.27 6.88 -6.34
CA LEU A 148 -15.32 5.44 -6.51
C LEU A 148 -16.69 4.89 -6.09
N MET A 149 -17.18 5.30 -4.91
CA MET A 149 -18.48 4.91 -4.38
C MET A 149 -19.65 5.47 -5.19
N GLN A 150 -19.56 6.72 -5.64
CA GLN A 150 -20.54 7.29 -6.57
C GLN A 150 -20.63 6.48 -7.86
N ALA A 151 -19.50 5.98 -8.37
CA ALA A 151 -19.43 5.13 -9.54
C ALA A 151 -19.86 3.66 -9.30
N GLY A 152 -20.26 3.29 -8.07
CA GLY A 152 -20.72 1.95 -7.72
C GLY A 152 -19.66 0.95 -7.31
N TRP A 153 -18.48 1.45 -6.94
CA TRP A 153 -17.35 0.66 -6.50
C TRP A 153 -17.00 0.96 -5.05
N VAL A 154 -16.55 -0.03 -4.31
CA VAL A 154 -16.06 0.13 -2.94
C VAL A 154 -14.63 -0.40 -2.81
N PRO A 155 -13.80 0.23 -1.97
CA PRO A 155 -12.52 -0.34 -1.60
C PRO A 155 -12.72 -1.63 -0.79
N VAL A 156 -11.92 -2.65 -1.08
CA VAL A 156 -11.90 -3.92 -0.34
C VAL A 156 -10.67 -3.98 0.55
N ARG A 157 -9.48 -3.85 -0.04
CA ARG A 157 -8.21 -4.04 0.65
C ARG A 157 -7.06 -3.42 -0.15
N VAL A 158 -6.05 -2.90 0.53
CA VAL A 158 -4.74 -2.62 -0.09
C VAL A 158 -4.14 -3.93 -0.59
N ALA A 159 -3.80 -3.96 -1.87
CA ALA A 159 -3.11 -5.06 -2.51
C ALA A 159 -1.65 -4.65 -2.79
N VAL A 160 -0.74 -5.58 -2.53
CA VAL A 160 0.70 -5.40 -2.77
C VAL A 160 1.20 -6.59 -3.56
N GLY A 161 1.99 -6.33 -4.60
CA GLY A 161 2.75 -7.35 -5.31
C GLY A 161 4.22 -6.99 -5.34
N VAL A 162 5.10 -7.92 -4.97
CA VAL A 162 6.54 -7.72 -4.99
C VAL A 162 7.18 -8.80 -5.84
N ALA A 163 8.11 -8.44 -6.71
CA ALA A 163 8.88 -9.43 -7.45
C ALA A 163 10.33 -9.00 -7.57
N ALA A 164 11.22 -9.97 -7.57
CA ALA A 164 12.63 -9.75 -7.84
C ALA A 164 13.14 -10.77 -8.87
N ARG A 165 14.15 -10.37 -9.64
CA ARG A 165 14.89 -11.25 -10.54
C ARG A 165 16.35 -10.81 -10.59
N GLY A 166 17.21 -11.80 -10.79
CA GLY A 166 18.60 -11.61 -11.15
C GLY A 166 18.93 -12.37 -12.42
N ARG A 167 19.76 -11.78 -13.27
CA ARG A 167 20.27 -12.46 -14.45
C ARG A 167 21.76 -12.17 -14.59
N ILE A 168 22.52 -13.25 -14.78
CA ILE A 168 23.92 -13.22 -15.15
C ILE A 168 24.00 -13.37 -16.67
N ASP A 169 24.74 -12.49 -17.33
CA ASP A 169 25.05 -12.47 -18.75
C ASP A 169 26.46 -11.92 -18.97
N ASN A 170 27.42 -12.80 -19.26
CA ASN A 170 28.80 -12.41 -19.49
C ASN A 170 29.00 -11.62 -20.80
N THR A 171 28.02 -11.64 -21.71
CA THR A 171 28.07 -10.85 -22.96
C THR A 171 27.71 -9.38 -22.74
N MET A 172 27.16 -9.05 -21.58
CA MET A 172 26.80 -7.68 -21.19
C MET A 172 28.01 -6.74 -21.20
N GLN A 173 29.20 -7.24 -20.87
CA GLN A 173 30.48 -6.49 -20.95
C GLN A 173 30.72 -5.86 -22.33
N LEU A 174 30.32 -6.56 -23.40
CA LEU A 174 30.49 -6.08 -24.77
C LEU A 174 29.48 -4.97 -25.13
N GLN A 175 28.36 -4.92 -24.41
CA GLN A 175 27.28 -3.94 -24.60
C GLN A 175 27.38 -2.73 -23.65
N THR A 176 28.11 -2.87 -22.53
CA THR A 176 28.32 -1.80 -21.54
C THR A 176 29.71 -1.16 -21.59
N GLY A 177 30.59 -1.62 -22.49
CA GLY A 177 31.93 -1.09 -22.65
C GLY A 177 31.96 0.33 -23.21
N PHE A 178 33.05 1.07 -22.93
CA PHE A 178 33.24 2.47 -23.35
C PHE A 178 33.02 2.71 -24.86
N TRP A 179 33.29 1.70 -25.70
CA TRP A 179 33.16 1.77 -27.15
C TRP A 179 31.83 1.23 -27.71
N ALA A 180 30.91 0.76 -26.85
CA ALA A 180 29.66 0.15 -27.28
C ALA A 180 28.65 1.14 -27.89
N GLY A 181 28.86 2.44 -27.69
CA GLY A 181 27.95 3.49 -28.13
C GLY A 181 26.63 3.50 -27.34
N ASN A 182 25.61 4.17 -27.88
CA ASN A 182 24.29 4.28 -27.24
C ASN A 182 23.37 3.14 -27.70
N LEU A 183 23.63 1.92 -27.23
CA LEU A 183 22.84 0.72 -27.54
C LEU A 183 21.92 0.35 -26.37
N GLU A 184 20.78 -0.28 -26.69
CA GLU A 184 19.99 -0.98 -25.68
C GLU A 184 20.77 -2.19 -25.13
N VAL A 185 20.88 -2.28 -23.80
CA VAL A 185 21.47 -3.44 -23.14
C VAL A 185 20.36 -4.47 -22.87
N ASP A 186 20.39 -5.56 -23.63
CA ASP A 186 19.29 -6.54 -23.72
C ASP A 186 18.96 -7.18 -22.37
N THR A 187 19.96 -7.63 -21.62
CA THR A 187 19.75 -8.33 -20.33
C THR A 187 19.09 -7.43 -19.27
N PRO A 188 19.56 -6.21 -18.98
CA PRO A 188 18.86 -5.24 -18.14
C PRO A 188 17.43 -4.96 -18.60
N THR A 189 17.18 -4.73 -19.89
CA THR A 189 15.81 -4.48 -20.38
C THR A 189 14.90 -5.67 -20.10
N ARG A 190 15.35 -6.89 -20.42
CA ARG A 190 14.57 -8.11 -20.18
C ARG A 190 14.24 -8.28 -18.69
N VAL A 191 15.23 -8.12 -17.81
CA VAL A 191 15.05 -8.27 -16.35
C VAL A 191 14.05 -7.25 -15.81
N VAL A 192 14.17 -5.97 -16.22
CA VAL A 192 13.23 -4.92 -15.82
C VAL A 192 11.79 -5.24 -16.24
N ASN A 193 11.59 -5.66 -17.49
CA ASN A 193 10.27 -6.00 -18.01
C ASN A 193 9.68 -7.22 -17.29
N GLN A 194 10.48 -8.27 -17.07
CA GLN A 194 10.05 -9.47 -16.36
C GLN A 194 9.66 -9.19 -14.91
N VAL A 195 10.45 -8.38 -14.19
CA VAL A 195 10.19 -8.03 -12.78
C VAL A 195 8.93 -7.19 -12.64
N ARG A 196 8.72 -6.20 -13.52
CA ARG A 196 7.46 -5.42 -13.55
C ARG A 196 6.25 -6.31 -13.82
N ALA A 197 6.34 -7.20 -14.81
CA ALA A 197 5.26 -8.12 -15.14
C ALA A 197 4.94 -9.06 -13.96
N ALA A 198 5.96 -9.61 -13.31
CA ALA A 198 5.81 -10.48 -12.15
C ALA A 198 5.18 -9.76 -10.94
N ALA A 199 5.61 -8.53 -10.63
CA ALA A 199 5.03 -7.74 -9.54
C ALA A 199 3.55 -7.41 -9.80
N ARG A 200 3.19 -7.07 -11.04
CA ARG A 200 1.78 -6.88 -11.45
C ARG A 200 0.97 -8.17 -11.36
N ALA A 201 1.54 -9.31 -11.72
CA ALA A 201 0.88 -10.60 -11.61
C ALA A 201 0.61 -11.00 -10.15
N GLU A 202 1.53 -10.69 -9.23
CA GLU A 202 1.34 -10.88 -7.79
C GLU A 202 0.28 -9.93 -7.22
N PHE A 203 0.29 -8.65 -7.61
CA PHE A 203 -0.76 -7.69 -7.26
C PHE A 203 -2.15 -8.15 -7.74
N ALA A 204 -2.23 -8.65 -8.98
CA ALA A 204 -3.48 -9.20 -9.52
C ALA A 204 -3.94 -10.45 -8.77
N ARG A 205 -3.01 -11.26 -8.25
CA ARG A 205 -3.34 -12.40 -7.37
C ARG A 205 -3.91 -11.90 -6.04
N ALA A 206 -3.28 -10.90 -5.42
CA ALA A 206 -3.76 -10.31 -4.17
C ALA A 206 -5.17 -9.71 -4.29
N ILE A 207 -5.56 -9.17 -5.46
CA ILE A 207 -6.93 -8.73 -5.77
C ILE A 207 -7.89 -9.93 -5.79
N ARG A 208 -7.55 -10.99 -6.53
CA ARG A 208 -8.39 -12.19 -6.63
C ARG A 208 -8.56 -12.89 -5.29
N ASP A 209 -7.50 -12.94 -4.47
CA ASP A 209 -7.50 -13.62 -3.18
C ASP A 209 -8.43 -12.96 -2.14
N CYS A 210 -8.81 -11.68 -2.34
CA CYS A 210 -9.86 -11.03 -1.54
C CYS A 210 -11.23 -10.98 -2.23
N GLY A 211 -11.42 -11.68 -3.35
CA GLY A 211 -12.70 -11.72 -4.08
C GLY A 211 -13.10 -10.38 -4.70
N ALA A 212 -12.13 -9.49 -4.96
CA ALA A 212 -12.38 -8.20 -5.59
C ALA A 212 -12.45 -8.32 -7.11
N ASP A 213 -13.23 -7.45 -7.75
CA ASP A 213 -13.48 -7.44 -9.19
C ASP A 213 -12.34 -6.77 -9.98
N GLY A 214 -11.56 -5.90 -9.33
CA GLY A 214 -10.46 -5.19 -9.96
C GLY A 214 -9.56 -4.49 -8.95
N GLY A 215 -8.65 -3.64 -9.44
CA GLY A 215 -7.83 -2.81 -8.56
C GLY A 215 -7.23 -1.60 -9.25
N ILE A 216 -6.98 -0.57 -8.46
CA ILE A 216 -6.39 0.70 -8.87
C ILE A 216 -4.95 0.72 -8.35
N VAL A 217 -3.98 0.80 -9.26
CA VAL A 217 -2.56 0.92 -8.90
C VAL A 217 -2.25 2.38 -8.58
N SER A 218 -1.69 2.64 -7.40
CA SER A 218 -1.29 3.97 -6.95
C SER A 218 0.22 4.19 -7.08
N ASP A 219 1.02 3.14 -6.88
CA ASP A 219 2.47 3.21 -6.85
C ASP A 219 3.09 1.97 -7.51
N LEU A 220 4.12 2.20 -8.33
CA LEU A 220 4.98 1.15 -8.86
C LEU A 220 6.42 1.61 -8.70
N ARG A 221 7.17 0.90 -7.85
CA ARG A 221 8.59 1.15 -7.64
C ARG A 221 9.40 0.07 -8.34
N LEU A 222 10.52 0.48 -8.92
CA LEU A 222 11.52 -0.41 -9.49
C LEU A 222 12.88 0.04 -8.97
N ARG A 223 13.66 -0.90 -8.44
CA ARG A 223 15.07 -0.70 -8.16
C ARG A 223 15.86 -1.72 -8.96
N THR A 224 16.90 -1.24 -9.64
CA THR A 224 17.80 -2.04 -10.45
C THR A 224 19.22 -1.73 -10.04
N TRP A 225 20.07 -2.74 -9.91
CA TRP A 225 21.49 -2.54 -9.67
C TRP A 225 22.30 -3.58 -10.46
N PRO A 226 23.35 -3.15 -11.16
CA PRO A 226 24.31 -4.08 -11.73
C PRO A 226 25.17 -4.69 -10.61
N VAL A 227 25.62 -5.93 -10.82
CA VAL A 227 26.67 -6.56 -10.02
C VAL A 227 27.78 -6.92 -10.97
N GLN A 228 28.87 -6.16 -10.88
CA GLN A 228 29.92 -6.15 -11.90
C GLN A 228 29.33 -5.85 -13.30
N GLU A 229 30.08 -6.15 -14.35
CA GLU A 229 29.63 -5.98 -15.75
C GLU A 229 28.96 -7.25 -16.31
N VAL A 230 28.61 -8.23 -15.45
CA VAL A 230 28.13 -9.55 -15.86
C VAL A 230 26.77 -9.93 -15.28
N ALA A 231 26.18 -9.10 -14.42
CA ALA A 231 24.88 -9.39 -13.84
C ALA A 231 24.05 -8.14 -13.56
N VAL A 232 22.75 -8.30 -13.63
CA VAL A 232 21.77 -7.28 -13.27
C VAL A 232 20.70 -7.89 -12.37
N TYR A 233 20.39 -7.17 -11.30
CA TYR A 233 19.33 -7.49 -10.37
C TYR A 233 18.28 -6.39 -10.41
N ALA A 234 17.03 -6.80 -10.29
CA ALA A 234 15.92 -5.87 -10.17
C ALA A 234 14.89 -6.38 -9.18
N ILE A 235 14.29 -5.44 -8.47
CA ILE A 235 13.11 -5.66 -7.62
C ILE A 235 12.07 -4.61 -7.96
N ALA A 236 10.81 -5.02 -8.06
CA ALA A 236 9.69 -4.12 -8.20
C ALA A 236 8.62 -4.41 -7.15
N SER A 237 7.96 -3.35 -6.71
CA SER A 237 6.73 -3.42 -5.93
C SER A 237 5.62 -2.67 -6.65
N VAL A 238 4.41 -3.21 -6.57
CA VAL A 238 3.17 -2.59 -7.05
C VAL A 238 2.24 -2.50 -5.84
N ILE A 239 1.77 -1.30 -5.54
CA ILE A 239 0.82 -1.03 -4.45
C ILE A 239 -0.42 -0.40 -5.05
N GLY A 240 -1.58 -0.75 -4.50
CA GLY A 240 -2.85 -0.24 -4.95
C GLY A 240 -3.99 -0.70 -4.06
N THR A 241 -5.19 -0.35 -4.48
CA THR A 241 -6.44 -0.74 -3.81
C THR A 241 -7.22 -1.72 -4.65
N ALA A 242 -7.55 -2.88 -4.08
CA ALA A 242 -8.53 -3.81 -4.64
C ALA A 242 -9.94 -3.23 -4.47
N ILE A 243 -10.76 -3.26 -5.52
CA ILE A 243 -12.10 -2.68 -5.56
C ILE A 243 -13.14 -3.72 -5.99
N ALA A 244 -14.34 -3.62 -5.43
CA ALA A 244 -15.47 -4.47 -5.79
C ALA A 244 -16.69 -3.61 -6.13
N ARG A 245 -17.52 -4.11 -7.04
CA ARG A 245 -18.81 -3.51 -7.36
C ARG A 245 -19.80 -3.88 -6.27
N PHE A 246 -20.52 -2.89 -5.73
CA PHE A 246 -21.54 -3.13 -4.70
C PHE A 246 -22.97 -2.86 -5.18
N HIS A 247 -23.12 -2.34 -6.40
CA HIS A 247 -24.41 -2.22 -7.07
C HIS A 247 -24.25 -2.34 -8.59
N ASP A 248 -25.27 -2.91 -9.24
CA ASP A 248 -25.34 -3.07 -10.70
C ASP A 248 -26.15 -1.96 -11.39
N GLY A 249 -26.65 -0.99 -10.62
CA GLY A 249 -27.52 0.09 -11.11
C GLY A 249 -26.76 1.27 -11.73
N PRO A 250 -27.46 2.19 -12.42
CA PRO A 250 -26.86 3.46 -12.81
C PRO A 250 -26.35 4.17 -11.54
N ALA A 251 -25.09 4.65 -11.59
CA ALA A 251 -24.47 5.46 -10.54
C ALA A 251 -25.51 6.43 -9.98
N ALA A 252 -25.68 6.45 -8.65
CA ALA A 252 -26.67 7.31 -8.01
C ALA A 252 -26.46 8.74 -8.54
N PRO A 253 -27.47 9.38 -9.16
CA PRO A 253 -27.30 10.73 -9.65
C PRO A 253 -26.99 11.60 -8.44
N THR A 254 -25.75 12.05 -8.34
CA THR A 254 -25.37 13.05 -7.35
C THR A 254 -26.16 14.29 -7.71
N GLY A 255 -27.20 14.57 -6.92
CA GLY A 255 -27.91 15.84 -6.97
C GLY A 255 -26.93 16.93 -6.57
N ALA A 256 -26.14 17.41 -7.52
CA ALA A 256 -25.28 18.56 -7.30
C ALA A 256 -26.20 19.75 -7.00
N LEU A 257 -26.02 20.38 -5.83
CA LEU A 257 -26.63 21.66 -5.56
C LEU A 257 -26.12 22.64 -6.63
N LYS A 258 -26.97 23.00 -7.59
CA LYS A 258 -26.58 23.87 -8.73
C LYS A 258 -26.36 25.34 -8.31
N ILE A 259 -26.62 25.67 -7.05
CA ILE A 259 -26.67 27.05 -6.56
C ILE A 259 -25.94 27.09 -5.23
N LEU A 260 -24.88 27.90 -5.14
CA LEU A 260 -24.30 28.33 -3.89
C LEU A 260 -25.25 29.39 -3.28
N PRO A 261 -25.95 29.13 -2.17
CA PRO A 261 -26.78 30.16 -1.55
C PRO A 261 -25.86 31.23 -0.95
N LEU A 262 -25.72 32.37 -1.63
CA LEU A 262 -24.92 33.52 -1.19
C LEU A 262 -25.60 34.34 -0.08
N ASN A 263 -26.75 33.89 0.42
CA ASN A 263 -27.55 34.64 1.37
C ASN A 263 -27.46 33.99 2.76
N ARG A 264 -26.46 34.41 3.53
CA ARG A 264 -26.51 34.39 5.00
C ARG A 264 -26.11 35.78 5.49
N SER A 265 -27.12 36.62 5.72
CA SER A 265 -27.06 37.82 6.58
C SER A 265 -27.20 37.40 8.03
#